data_AF-A0A2G1NWB9-F1
#
_entry.id   AF-A0A2G1NWB9-F1
#
_cell.length_a   1.000
_cell.length_b   1.000
_cell.length_c   1.000
_cell.angle_alpha   90.00
_cell.angle_beta   90.00
_cell.angle_gamma   90.00
#
_symmetry.space_group_name_H-M   'P 1'
#
loop_
_entity.id
_entity.type
_entity.pdbx_description
1 polymer ?
#
loop_
_entity_poly.entity_id
_entity_poly.type
_entity_poly.pdbx_seq_one_letter_code
_entity_poly.pdbx_strand_id
1 'polypeptide(L)'
;MSGGGRQFLAIGSALIRRSKILMLDDPTAHLSPRLSNIIFERIVELRDKLNLTIIFVEQNVKGALEISDTAYILVSGEVVFDGRVNELLDTCPINSIPTRYFIYMRKIL
;
A
#
# COMPACT_ATOMS: atom_id res chain seq x y z
N MET A 1 -7.09 -14.56 17.66
CA MET A 1 -6.14 -13.55 17.13
C MET A 1 -6.92 -12.40 16.52
N SER A 2 -6.55 -11.14 16.80
CA SER A 2 -7.11 -9.98 16.09
C SER A 2 -6.81 -10.05 14.59
N GLY A 3 -7.60 -9.34 13.77
CA GLY A 3 -7.39 -9.28 12.31
C GLY A 3 -5.95 -8.94 11.93
N GLY A 4 -5.40 -7.86 12.50
CA GLY A 4 -4.02 -7.43 12.22
C GLY A 4 -2.94 -8.42 12.64
N GLY A 5 -3.15 -9.22 13.69
CA GLY A 5 -2.20 -10.26 14.09
C GLY A 5 -2.06 -11.39 13.07
N ARG A 6 -3.17 -11.75 12.40
CA ARG A 6 -3.16 -12.76 11.32
C ARG A 6 -2.45 -12.23 10.08
N GLN A 7 -2.57 -10.94 9.82
CA GLN A 7 -1.95 -10.28 8.68
C GLN A 7 -0.43 -10.23 8.80
N PHE A 8 0.09 -9.86 9.98
CA PHE A 8 1.54 -9.93 10.23
C PHE A 8 2.09 -11.35 10.16
N LEU A 9 1.35 -12.35 10.63
CA LEU A 9 1.77 -13.74 10.49
C LEU A 9 1.88 -14.13 9.00
N ALA A 10 0.89 -13.75 8.18
CA ALA A 10 0.91 -14.00 6.74
C ALA A 10 2.10 -13.29 6.04
N ILE A 11 2.36 -12.03 6.38
CA ILE A 11 3.53 -11.28 5.88
C ILE A 11 4.82 -11.98 6.28
N GLY A 12 4.96 -12.35 7.56
CA GLY A 12 6.13 -13.08 8.06
C GLY A 12 6.35 -14.40 7.33
N SER A 13 5.28 -15.18 7.12
CA SER A 13 5.34 -16.43 6.35
C SER A 13 5.77 -16.23 4.90
N ALA A 14 5.35 -15.14 4.24
CA ALA A 14 5.78 -14.80 2.89
C ALA A 14 7.29 -14.46 2.84
N LEU A 15 7.79 -13.73 3.85
CA LEU A 15 9.19 -13.30 3.92
C LEU A 15 10.19 -14.43 4.17
N ILE A 16 9.77 -15.55 4.79
CA ILE A 16 10.63 -16.73 4.98
C ILE A 16 11.19 -17.25 3.65
N ARG A 17 10.47 -17.04 2.54
CA ARG A 17 10.87 -17.46 1.20
C ARG A 17 11.93 -16.57 0.55
N ARG A 18 12.47 -15.56 1.27
CA ARG A 18 13.41 -14.56 0.75
C ARG A 18 12.88 -13.86 -0.52
N SER A 19 11.59 -13.53 -0.52
CA SER A 19 10.98 -12.80 -1.62
C SER A 19 11.62 -11.42 -1.78
N LYS A 20 11.81 -10.97 -3.03
CA LYS A 20 12.24 -9.60 -3.34
C LYS A 20 11.04 -8.64 -3.49
N ILE A 21 9.86 -9.21 -3.72
CA ILE A 21 8.61 -8.49 -3.93
C ILE A 21 7.57 -9.04 -2.96
N LEU A 22 6.90 -8.17 -2.23
CA LEU A 22 5.78 -8.49 -1.37
C LEU A 22 4.52 -7.82 -1.93
N MET A 23 3.51 -8.63 -2.28
CA MET A 23 2.20 -8.15 -2.73
C MET A 23 1.18 -8.31 -1.60
N LEU A 24 0.46 -7.25 -1.28
CA LEU A 24 -0.53 -7.22 -0.20
C LEU A 24 -1.89 -6.79 -0.75
N ASP A 25 -2.90 -7.64 -0.58
CA ASP A 25 -4.27 -7.29 -0.94
C ASP A 25 -4.99 -6.77 0.31
N ASP A 26 -5.40 -5.51 0.27
CA ASP A 26 -6.09 -4.78 1.35
C ASP A 26 -5.45 -5.01 2.75
N PRO A 27 -4.16 -4.62 2.93
CA PRO A 27 -3.41 -4.89 4.15
C PRO A 27 -4.00 -4.24 5.40
N THR A 28 -4.95 -3.32 5.25
CA THR A 28 -5.59 -2.64 6.37
C THR A 28 -7.09 -2.90 6.48
N ALA A 29 -7.61 -3.86 5.70
CA ALA A 29 -9.01 -4.27 5.71
C ALA A 29 -9.53 -4.53 7.13
N HIS A 30 -10.67 -3.92 7.46
CA HIS A 30 -11.37 -4.10 8.74
C HIS A 30 -10.55 -3.67 9.99
N LEU A 31 -9.47 -2.92 9.81
CA LEU A 31 -8.69 -2.35 10.91
C LEU A 31 -9.17 -0.94 11.24
N SER A 32 -9.02 -0.53 12.49
CA SER A 32 -9.22 0.87 12.86
C SER A 32 -8.09 1.74 12.25
N PRO A 33 -8.33 3.03 11.95
CA PRO A 33 -7.32 3.90 11.34
C PRO A 33 -5.96 3.90 12.08
N ARG A 34 -6.00 3.87 13.41
CA ARG A 34 -4.79 3.79 14.25
C ARG A 34 -4.00 2.52 13.99
N LEU A 35 -4.68 1.38 13.82
CA LEU A 35 -4.03 0.10 13.58
C LEU A 35 -3.54 -0.02 12.14
N SER A 36 -4.25 0.56 11.18
CA SER A 36 -3.80 0.67 9.78
C SER A 36 -2.46 1.41 9.69
N ASN A 37 -2.31 2.53 10.39
CA ASN A 37 -1.04 3.27 10.42
C ASN A 37 0.10 2.43 10.99
N ILE A 38 -0.14 1.72 12.09
CA ILE A 38 0.86 0.82 12.68
C ILE A 38 1.25 -0.29 11.69
N ILE A 39 0.29 -0.85 10.95
CA ILE A 39 0.57 -1.88 9.93
C ILE A 39 1.47 -1.30 8.84
N PHE A 40 1.15 -0.12 8.32
CA PHE A 40 1.92 0.54 7.29
C PHE A 40 3.34 0.92 7.74
N GLU A 41 3.50 1.48 8.94
CA GLU A 41 4.82 1.78 9.52
C GLU A 41 5.70 0.52 9.56
N ARG A 42 5.13 -0.62 9.94
CA ARG A 42 5.87 -1.88 10.01
C ARG A 42 6.19 -2.47 8.64
N ILE A 43 5.30 -2.30 7.67
CA ILE A 43 5.54 -2.68 6.26
C ILE A 43 6.72 -1.84 5.71
N VAL A 44 6.73 -0.54 5.98
CA VAL A 44 7.80 0.41 5.63
C VAL A 44 9.13 0.01 6.30
N GLU A 45 9.12 -0.32 7.60
CA GLU A 45 10.33 -0.78 8.29
C GLU A 45 10.89 -2.09 7.69
N LEU A 46 10.01 -3.05 7.36
CA LEU A 46 10.42 -4.33 6.77
C LEU A 46 11.00 -4.13 5.37
N ARG A 47 10.39 -3.26 4.57
CA ARG A 47 10.89 -2.86 3.26
C ARG A 47 12.33 -2.37 3.36
N ASP A 48 12.60 -1.42 4.24
CA ASP A 48 13.92 -0.78 4.35
C ASP A 48 14.98 -1.75 4.87
N LYS A 49 14.63 -2.58 5.86
CA LYS A 49 15.55 -3.56 6.45
C LYS A 49 15.90 -4.71 5.50
N LEU A 50 14.95 -5.12 4.67
CA LEU A 50 15.07 -6.31 3.82
C LEU A 50 15.23 -5.98 2.33
N ASN A 51 15.30 -4.69 1.98
CA ASN A 51 15.35 -4.16 0.61
C ASN A 51 14.26 -4.77 -0.29
N LEU A 52 13.01 -4.73 0.18
CA LEU A 52 11.87 -5.29 -0.54
C LEU A 52 11.25 -4.26 -1.48
N THR A 53 10.73 -4.74 -2.60
CA THR A 53 9.67 -4.03 -3.33
C THR A 53 8.33 -4.38 -2.73
N ILE A 54 7.49 -3.39 -2.43
CA ILE A 54 6.15 -3.63 -1.88
C ILE A 54 5.10 -3.10 -2.84
N ILE A 55 4.15 -3.97 -3.17
CA ILE A 55 2.98 -3.65 -3.97
C ILE A 55 1.78 -3.91 -3.07
N PHE A 56 0.86 -2.97 -2.99
CA PHE A 56 -0.34 -3.19 -2.21
C PHE A 56 -1.56 -2.54 -2.85
N VAL A 57 -2.71 -3.15 -2.62
CA VAL A 57 -4.01 -2.64 -3.08
C VAL A 57 -4.76 -2.11 -1.89
N GLU A 58 -5.29 -0.89 -1.98
CA GLU A 58 -5.94 -0.22 -0.85
C GLU A 58 -7.20 0.53 -1.27
N GLN A 59 -8.16 0.59 -0.35
CA GLN A 59 -9.33 1.45 -0.49
C GLN A 59 -9.11 2.80 0.20
N ASN A 60 -8.25 2.84 1.23
CA ASN A 60 -7.87 4.06 1.92
C ASN A 60 -6.75 4.79 1.16
N VAL A 61 -7.16 5.63 0.21
CA VAL A 61 -6.28 6.41 -0.66
C VAL A 61 -5.27 7.24 0.11
N LYS A 62 -5.71 7.92 1.17
CA LYS A 62 -4.88 8.88 1.87
C LYS A 62 -3.69 8.21 2.55
N GLY A 63 -3.95 7.17 3.35
CA GLY A 63 -2.90 6.43 4.05
C GLY A 63 -1.96 5.72 3.08
N ALA A 64 -2.50 5.20 1.97
CA ALA A 64 -1.71 4.55 0.93
C ALA A 64 -0.77 5.51 0.20
N LEU A 65 -1.23 6.71 -0.18
CA LEU A 65 -0.41 7.71 -0.84
C LEU A 65 0.72 8.22 0.05
N GLU A 66 0.45 8.45 1.35
CA GLU A 66 1.45 8.92 2.32
C GLU A 66 2.69 8.00 2.39
N ILE A 67 2.51 6.72 2.10
CA ILE A 67 3.58 5.71 2.18
C ILE A 67 4.02 5.18 0.81
N SER A 68 3.56 5.73 -0.31
CA SER A 68 3.84 5.22 -1.65
C SER A 68 4.79 6.14 -2.43
N ASP A 69 5.68 5.56 -3.24
CA ASP A 69 6.51 6.34 -4.16
C ASP A 69 5.79 6.56 -5.51
N THR A 70 5.09 5.52 -5.98
CA THR A 70 4.29 5.54 -7.21
C THR A 70 2.88 4.99 -6.95
N ALA A 71 1.92 5.42 -7.77
CA ALA A 71 0.53 5.01 -7.64
C ALA A 71 -0.07 4.71 -9.02
N TYR A 72 -0.89 3.66 -9.06
CA TYR A 72 -1.82 3.38 -10.15
C TYR A 72 -3.24 3.56 -9.62
N ILE A 73 -3.99 4.47 -10.23
CA ILE A 73 -5.40 4.66 -9.91
C ILE A 73 -6.22 3.98 -11.00
N LEU A 74 -7.07 3.05 -10.58
CA LEU A 74 -8.01 2.41 -11.48
C LEU A 74 -9.40 2.98 -11.18
N VAL A 75 -10.19 3.26 -12.22
CA VAL A 75 -11.60 3.63 -12.09
C VAL A 75 -12.37 2.87 -13.14
N SER A 76 -13.34 2.05 -12.71
CA SER A 76 -14.19 1.26 -13.61
C SER A 76 -13.39 0.34 -14.56
N GLY A 77 -12.23 -0.15 -14.12
CA GLY A 77 -11.36 -1.04 -14.91
C GLY A 77 -10.35 -0.33 -15.80
N GLU A 78 -10.38 1.00 -15.85
CA GLU A 78 -9.44 1.83 -16.63
C GLU A 78 -8.39 2.47 -15.72
N VAL A 79 -7.15 2.58 -16.19
CA VAL A 79 -6.09 3.30 -15.47
C VAL A 79 -6.25 4.78 -15.73
N VAL A 80 -6.61 5.55 -14.70
CA VAL A 80 -6.78 7.00 -14.79
C VAL A 80 -5.54 7.78 -14.33
N PHE A 81 -4.62 7.11 -13.65
CA PHE A 81 -3.33 7.68 -13.25
C PHE A 81 -2.27 6.57 -13.15
N ASP A 82 -1.08 6.87 -13.65
CA ASP A 82 0.15 6.09 -13.51
C ASP A 82 1.29 7.10 -13.36
N GLY A 83 1.97 7.10 -12.21
CA GLY A 83 3.06 8.02 -11.99
C GLY A 83 3.50 8.12 -10.53
N ARG A 84 4.31 9.14 -10.25
CA ARG A 84 4.77 9.42 -8.88
C ARG A 84 3.65 10.02 -8.06
N VAL A 85 3.59 9.66 -6.78
CA VAL A 85 2.58 10.22 -5.88
C VAL A 85 2.64 11.75 -5.81
N ASN A 86 3.83 12.34 -5.86
CA ASN A 86 3.99 13.80 -5.85
C ASN A 86 3.32 14.46 -7.07
N GLU A 87 3.42 13.85 -8.26
CA GLU A 87 2.80 14.36 -9.49
C GLU A 87 1.26 14.31 -9.38
N LEU A 88 0.72 13.25 -8.76
CA LEU A 88 -0.71 13.13 -8.49
C LEU A 88 -1.19 14.25 -7.56
N LEU A 89 -0.47 14.49 -6.46
CA LEU A 89 -0.85 15.47 -5.45
C LEU A 89 -0.84 16.91 -5.98
N ASP A 90 0.06 17.22 -6.92
CA ASP A 90 0.14 18.53 -7.57
C ASP A 90 -1.03 18.76 -8.55
N THR A 91 -1.49 17.70 -9.22
CA THR A 91 -2.48 17.78 -10.29
C THR A 91 -3.92 17.58 -9.80
N CYS A 92 -4.10 16.82 -8.72
CA CYS A 92 -5.39 16.40 -8.22
C CYS A 92 -5.40 16.38 -6.68
N PRO A 93 -6.16 17.25 -6.00
CA PRO A 93 -6.27 17.18 -4.56
C PRO A 93 -6.92 15.86 -4.15
N ILE A 94 -6.37 15.20 -3.12
CA ILE A 94 -6.77 13.85 -2.64
C ILE A 94 -8.31 13.71 -2.51
N ASN A 95 -9.00 14.78 -2.09
CA ASN A 95 -10.44 14.80 -1.88
C ASN A 95 -11.28 14.69 -3.16
N SER A 96 -10.66 14.86 -4.33
CA SER A 96 -11.33 14.80 -5.64
C SER A 96 -11.14 13.46 -6.36
N ILE A 97 -10.38 12.54 -5.76
CA ILE A 97 -10.09 11.24 -6.35
C ILE A 97 -11.27 10.28 -6.07
N PRO A 98 -11.95 9.75 -7.10
CA PRO A 98 -13.06 8.81 -6.91
C PRO A 98 -12.56 7.51 -6.25
N THR A 99 -13.22 7.10 -5.18
CA THR A 99 -12.86 5.90 -4.41
C THR A 99 -13.39 4.65 -5.11
N ARG A 100 -12.55 3.94 -5.88
CA ARG A 100 -12.77 2.53 -6.28
C ARG A 100 -11.49 1.92 -6.86
N TYR A 101 -10.77 1.17 -6.02
CA TYR A 101 -9.59 0.35 -6.33
C TYR A 101 -8.33 1.14 -6.74
N PHE A 102 -7.33 1.08 -5.87
CA PHE A 102 -6.03 1.68 -6.10
C PHE A 102 -4.96 0.61 -5.99
N ILE A 103 -4.08 0.55 -6.98
CA ILE A 103 -2.94 -0.35 -6.99
C ILE A 103 -1.70 0.51 -6.75
N TYR A 104 -1.10 0.37 -5.58
CA TYR A 104 0.06 1.15 -5.20
C TYR A 104 1.32 0.32 -5.40
N MET A 105 2.32 0.94 -6.03
CA MET A 105 3.65 0.35 -6.16
C MET A 105 4.63 1.24 -5.42
N ARG A 106 5.25 0.70 -4.38
CA ARG A 106 6.44 1.29 -3.80
C ARG A 106 7.65 0.47 -4.20
N LYS A 107 8.30 0.91 -5.28
CA LYS A 107 9.52 0.33 -5.82
C LYS A 107 10.72 1.09 -5.27
N ILE A 108 11.59 0.41 -4.52
CA ILE A 108 12.96 0.90 -4.29
C ILE A 108 13.78 0.47 -5.52
N LEU A 109 14.44 1.44 -6.15
CA LEU A 109 15.62 1.23 -6.99
C LEU A 109 16.85 1.33 -6.09
#